data_AF-A0A3B0YI23-F1
#
_entry.id   AF-A0A3B0YI23-F1
#
_cell.length_a   1.000
_cell.length_b   1.000
_cell.length_c   1.000
_cell.angle_alpha   90.00
_cell.angle_beta   90.00
_cell.angle_gamma   90.00
#
_symmetry.space_group_name_H-M   'P 1'
#
loop_
_entity.id
_entity.type
_entity.pdbx_description
1 polymer ?
#
loop_
_entity_poly.entity_id
_entity_poly.type
_entity_poly.pdbx_seq_one_letter_code
_entity_poly.pdbx_strand_id
1 'polypeptide(L)'
;MTIDISQFHQVFFEESFEGLEAMENALLDLSQGVEDPELIHLIFRSAHSIKGGSGTFGFTAVANFTHVMETLLDQMREGEREVTKDALNLLLESGDVLRDMLEAARDDGEFNAERATTIQSNLEAMLGNSTDANAQTVEPADTGNGANGWLIDFKPYTELLKTGNDPVRMFRELAELGELQVEVATDALPVFEDFDPEECHLSWKLTLTGDVSREQLDEIFEWVDGDCDLSIEPLTGEQNDVAETTPSVSVQENSTDA
;
A
#
# COMPACT_ATOMS: atom_id res chain seq x y z
N MET A 1 -23.28 -2.64 -15.96
CA MET A 1 -23.82 -2.27 -14.64
C MET A 1 -22.80 -1.33 -14.04
N THR A 2 -23.06 -0.03 -14.02
CA THR A 2 -22.21 0.92 -13.28
C THR A 2 -22.48 0.66 -11.80
N ILE A 3 -21.47 0.16 -11.09
CA ILE A 3 -21.54 -0.01 -9.64
C ILE A 3 -21.63 1.39 -9.04
N ASP A 4 -22.68 1.64 -8.25
CA ASP A 4 -22.83 2.89 -7.53
C ASP A 4 -21.88 2.86 -6.33
N ILE A 5 -20.78 3.60 -6.43
CA ILE A 5 -19.71 3.65 -5.43
C ILE A 5 -20.24 4.20 -4.08
N SER A 6 -21.34 4.96 -4.09
CA SER A 6 -21.94 5.53 -2.88
C SER A 6 -22.42 4.48 -1.88
N GLN A 7 -22.73 3.26 -2.33
CA GLN A 7 -23.14 2.17 -1.43
C GLN A 7 -22.01 1.70 -0.50
N PHE A 8 -20.75 1.97 -0.85
CA PHE A 8 -19.58 1.61 -0.05
C PHE A 8 -19.12 2.74 0.88
N HIS A 9 -19.71 3.93 0.79
CA HIS A 9 -19.34 5.05 1.66
C HIS A 9 -19.56 4.72 3.12
N GLN A 10 -20.65 4.01 3.45
CA GLN A 10 -20.93 3.64 4.84
C GLN A 10 -19.81 2.77 5.43
N VAL A 11 -19.40 1.73 4.71
CA VAL A 11 -18.32 0.83 5.13
C VAL A 11 -17.01 1.61 5.26
N PHE A 12 -16.68 2.46 4.28
CA PHE A 12 -15.50 3.32 4.35
C PHE A 12 -15.49 4.22 5.60
N PHE A 13 -16.61 4.85 5.95
CA PHE A 13 -16.66 5.69 7.14
C PHE A 13 -16.52 4.86 8.42
N GLU A 14 -17.18 3.70 8.50
CA GLU A 14 -17.04 2.77 9.63
C GLU A 14 -15.56 2.36 9.82
N GLU A 15 -14.91 1.88 8.77
CA GLU A 15 -13.48 1.51 8.78
C GLU A 15 -12.57 2.70 9.12
N SER A 16 -12.88 3.89 8.60
CA SER A 16 -12.08 5.09 8.87
C SER A 16 -12.17 5.53 10.33
N PHE A 17 -13.35 5.43 10.96
CA PHE A 17 -13.49 5.75 12.38
C PHE A 17 -12.84 4.72 13.29
N GLU A 18 -12.91 3.44 12.93
CA GLU A 18 -12.17 2.37 13.64
C GLU A 18 -10.66 2.56 13.52
N GLY A 19 -10.16 2.83 12.31
CA GLY A 19 -8.74 3.15 12.09
C GLY A 19 -8.29 4.37 12.88
N LEU A 20 -9.13 5.41 12.96
CA LEU A 20 -8.82 6.62 13.72
C LEU A 20 -8.75 6.34 15.23
N GLU A 21 -9.64 5.50 15.77
CA GLU A 21 -9.59 5.07 17.18
C GLU A 21 -8.36 4.21 17.47
N ALA A 22 -7.99 3.29 16.58
CA ALA A 22 -6.77 2.50 16.70
C ALA A 22 -5.52 3.39 16.70
N MET A 23 -5.46 4.36 15.78
CA MET A 23 -4.40 5.35 15.68
C MET A 23 -4.26 6.19 16.94
N GLU A 24 -5.39 6.70 17.49
CA GLU A 24 -5.41 7.50 18.71
C GLU A 24 -4.88 6.71 19.92
N ASN A 25 -5.37 5.47 20.11
CA ASN A 25 -4.90 4.61 21.20
C ASN A 25 -3.40 4.32 21.09
N ALA A 26 -2.91 4.00 19.88
CA ALA A 26 -1.49 3.75 19.66
C ALA A 26 -0.62 5.00 19.89
N LEU A 27 -1.10 6.19 19.52
CA LEU A 27 -0.43 7.47 19.81
C LEU A 27 -0.36 7.77 21.31
N LEU A 28 -1.39 7.38 22.08
CA LEU A 28 -1.40 7.55 23.54
C LEU A 28 -0.49 6.55 24.26
N ASP A 29 -0.35 5.34 23.70
CA ASP A 29 0.55 4.29 24.23
C ASP A 29 2.03 4.57 23.90
N LEU A 30 2.30 5.33 22.83
CA LEU A 30 3.65 5.81 22.53
C LEU A 30 4.18 6.74 23.63
N SER A 31 5.14 6.22 24.41
CA SER A 31 5.82 7.01 25.43
C SER A 31 7.02 7.77 24.87
N GLN A 32 7.25 9.00 25.37
CA GLN A 32 8.37 9.83 24.92
C GLN A 32 9.71 9.09 25.04
N GLY A 33 10.47 9.04 23.94
CA GLY A 33 11.82 8.45 23.90
C GLY A 33 11.85 6.92 23.89
N VAL A 34 10.69 6.27 23.74
CA VAL A 34 10.59 4.84 23.41
C VAL A 34 10.02 4.75 22.01
N GLU A 35 10.87 4.43 21.06
CA GLU A 35 10.46 4.01 19.73
C GLU A 35 9.91 2.58 19.87
N ASP A 36 8.59 2.43 19.67
CA ASP A 36 7.93 1.14 19.54
C ASP A 36 7.53 0.98 18.07
N PRO A 37 8.34 0.27 17.25
CA PRO A 37 8.11 0.14 15.82
C PRO A 37 6.72 -0.41 15.48
N GLU A 38 6.19 -1.32 16.31
CA GLU A 38 4.87 -1.91 16.10
C GLU A 38 3.76 -0.86 16.24
N LEU A 39 3.86 0.02 17.25
CA LEU A 39 2.90 1.12 17.42
C LEU A 39 3.00 2.15 16.29
N ILE A 40 4.23 2.50 15.88
CA ILE A 40 4.45 3.43 14.76
C ILE A 40 3.86 2.86 13.47
N HIS A 41 4.06 1.57 13.20
CA HIS A 41 3.49 0.88 12.05
C HIS A 41 1.95 0.86 12.09
N LEU A 42 1.35 0.58 13.25
CA LEU A 42 -0.12 0.62 13.40
C LEU A 42 -0.70 2.01 13.10
N ILE A 43 -0.06 3.06 13.60
CA ILE A 43 -0.48 4.45 13.39
C ILE A 43 -0.36 4.82 11.91
N PHE A 44 0.77 4.48 11.28
CA PHE A 44 0.97 4.72 9.85
C PHE A 44 -0.08 3.99 9.00
N ARG A 45 -0.33 2.69 9.24
CA ARG A 45 -1.33 1.90 8.48
C ARG A 45 -2.72 2.49 8.57
N SER A 46 -3.08 2.99 9.75
CA SER A 46 -4.37 3.62 10.00
C SER A 46 -4.52 4.89 9.16
N ALA A 47 -3.52 5.79 9.20
CA ALA A 47 -3.50 6.99 8.38
C ALA A 47 -3.47 6.67 6.87
N HIS A 48 -2.61 5.75 6.44
CA HIS A 48 -2.46 5.35 5.05
C HIS A 48 -3.74 4.72 4.47
N SER A 49 -4.49 3.96 5.27
CA SER A 49 -5.79 3.39 4.87
C SER A 49 -6.87 4.47 4.74
N ILE A 50 -6.92 5.42 5.68
CA ILE A 50 -7.84 6.57 5.59
C ILE A 50 -7.53 7.43 4.37
N LYS A 51 -6.24 7.69 4.05
CA LYS A 51 -5.83 8.41 2.83
C LYS A 51 -6.32 7.68 1.57
N GLY A 52 -6.02 6.39 1.45
CA GLY A 52 -6.36 5.57 0.28
C GLY A 52 -7.86 5.47 0.04
N GLY A 53 -8.64 5.22 1.10
CA GLY A 53 -10.10 5.23 1.04
C GLY A 53 -10.63 6.60 0.64
N SER A 54 -10.15 7.67 1.28
CA SER A 54 -10.57 9.03 0.98
C SER A 54 -10.29 9.44 -0.47
N GLY A 55 -9.15 9.04 -1.02
CA GLY A 55 -8.80 9.24 -2.43
C GLY A 55 -9.75 8.49 -3.37
N THR A 56 -10.05 7.22 -3.05
CA THR A 56 -10.94 6.35 -3.83
C THR A 56 -12.37 6.88 -3.91
N PHE A 57 -12.89 7.40 -2.80
CA PHE A 57 -14.26 7.94 -2.71
C PHE A 57 -14.38 9.42 -3.06
N GLY A 58 -13.27 10.08 -3.41
CA GLY A 58 -13.26 11.48 -3.84
C GLY A 58 -13.35 12.51 -2.70
N PHE A 59 -13.07 12.11 -1.47
CA PHE A 59 -12.95 13.01 -0.31
C PHE A 59 -11.58 13.70 -0.31
N THR A 60 -11.32 14.53 -1.33
CA THR A 60 -10.00 15.13 -1.58
C THR A 60 -9.44 15.91 -0.39
N ALA A 61 -10.28 16.62 0.36
CA ALA A 61 -9.83 17.36 1.54
C ALA A 61 -9.25 16.42 2.62
N VAL A 62 -9.95 15.31 2.88
CA VAL A 62 -9.53 14.28 3.85
C VAL A 62 -8.25 13.59 3.36
N ALA A 63 -8.20 13.21 2.08
CA ALA A 63 -7.02 12.58 1.48
C ALA A 63 -5.78 13.48 1.59
N ASN A 64 -5.90 14.76 1.25
CA ASN A 64 -4.79 15.71 1.31
C ASN A 64 -4.31 15.95 2.74
N PHE A 65 -5.22 16.11 3.69
CA PHE A 65 -4.86 16.32 5.10
C PHE A 65 -4.15 15.08 5.67
N THR A 66 -4.70 13.90 5.40
CA THR A 66 -4.14 12.63 5.86
C THR A 66 -2.77 12.36 5.25
N HIS A 67 -2.54 12.76 4.00
CA HIS A 67 -1.23 12.63 3.36
C HIS A 67 -0.13 13.41 4.12
N VAL A 68 -0.42 14.62 4.61
CA VAL A 68 0.57 15.39 5.40
C VAL A 68 0.89 14.69 6.74
N MET A 69 -0.13 14.11 7.38
CA MET A 69 0.08 13.28 8.59
C MET A 69 0.94 12.06 8.27
N GLU A 70 0.64 11.37 7.17
CA GLU A 70 1.36 10.18 6.72
C GLU A 70 2.83 10.48 6.47
N THR A 71 3.18 11.59 5.81
CA THR A 71 4.58 11.99 5.60
C THR A 71 5.34 12.19 6.93
N LEU A 72 4.67 12.72 7.97
CA LEU A 72 5.30 12.89 9.28
C LEU A 72 5.52 11.56 9.98
N LEU A 73 4.55 10.65 9.88
CA LEU A 73 4.62 9.30 10.44
C LEU A 73 5.69 8.47 9.73
N ASP A 74 5.84 8.65 8.42
CA ASP A 74 6.85 7.98 7.61
C ASP A 74 8.26 8.33 8.07
N GLN A 75 8.56 9.62 8.30
CA GLN A 75 9.85 10.04 8.85
C GLN A 75 10.13 9.45 10.25
N MET A 76 9.10 9.23 11.07
CA MET A 76 9.26 8.57 12.37
C MET A 76 9.52 7.07 12.21
N ARG A 77 8.84 6.43 11.24
CA ARG A 77 9.00 5.02 10.90
C ARG A 77 10.41 4.71 10.41
N GLU A 78 10.93 5.52 9.49
CA GLU A 78 12.28 5.38 8.93
C GLU A 78 13.40 5.79 9.91
N GLY A 79 13.04 6.27 11.11
CA GLY A 79 14.01 6.78 12.09
C GLY A 79 14.69 8.09 11.67
N GLU A 80 14.20 8.75 10.63
CA GLU A 80 14.67 10.08 10.19
C GLU A 80 14.22 11.20 11.14
N ARG A 81 13.22 10.91 11.98
CA ARG A 81 12.66 11.84 12.97
C ARG A 81 12.46 11.17 14.32
N GLU A 82 12.98 11.82 15.36
CA GLU A 82 12.76 11.42 16.75
C GLU A 82 11.28 11.59 17.16
N VAL A 83 10.74 10.59 17.86
CA VAL A 83 9.39 10.64 18.45
C VAL A 83 9.38 11.57 19.67
N THR A 84 9.05 12.84 19.41
CA THR A 84 8.96 13.89 20.45
C THR A 84 7.54 14.08 20.96
N LYS A 85 7.40 14.62 22.17
CA LYS A 85 6.09 15.01 22.74
C LYS A 85 5.33 16.00 21.87
N ASP A 86 6.03 16.95 21.27
CA ASP A 86 5.40 17.97 20.43
C ASP A 86 4.82 17.32 19.17
N ALA A 87 5.52 16.34 18.60
CA ALA A 87 5.04 15.61 17.44
C ALA A 87 3.85 14.68 17.77
N LEU A 88 3.89 13.98 18.91
CA LEU A 88 2.76 13.16 19.37
C LEU A 88 1.51 13.99 19.64
N ASN A 89 1.64 15.13 20.33
CA ASN A 89 0.52 16.04 20.57
C ASN A 89 -0.06 16.58 19.26
N LEU A 90 0.81 16.95 18.30
CA LEU A 90 0.37 17.43 17.00
C LEU A 90 -0.37 16.34 16.21
N LEU A 91 0.09 15.08 16.26
CA LEU A 91 -0.59 13.94 15.63
C LEU A 91 -1.95 13.65 16.27
N LEU A 92 -2.09 13.76 17.60
CA LEU A 92 -3.37 13.66 18.30
C LEU A 92 -4.33 14.78 17.88
N GLU A 93 -3.86 16.04 17.87
CA GLU A 93 -4.65 17.18 17.38
C GLU A 93 -5.05 17.03 15.90
N SER A 94 -4.19 16.40 15.09
CA SER A 94 -4.50 16.08 13.69
C SER A 94 -5.55 14.98 13.58
N GLY A 95 -5.51 13.97 14.45
CA GLY A 95 -6.54 12.93 14.56
C GLY A 95 -7.92 13.52 14.85
N ASP A 96 -8.02 14.49 15.77
CA ASP A 96 -9.27 15.21 16.04
C ASP A 96 -9.80 15.94 14.81
N VAL A 97 -8.94 16.67 14.10
CA VAL A 97 -9.32 17.38 12.87
C VAL A 97 -9.77 16.40 11.79
N LEU A 98 -9.06 15.28 11.64
CA LEU A 98 -9.39 14.24 10.69
C LEU A 98 -10.76 13.61 11.00
N ARG A 99 -11.09 13.41 12.29
CA ARG A 99 -12.42 13.00 12.75
C ARG A 99 -13.49 13.99 12.30
N ASP A 100 -13.30 15.28 12.60
CA ASP A 100 -14.24 16.34 12.25
C ASP A 100 -14.48 16.39 10.73
N MET A 101 -13.43 16.19 9.93
CA MET A 101 -13.51 16.17 8.46
C MET A 101 -14.26 14.95 7.93
N LEU A 102 -14.04 13.76 8.51
CA LEU A 102 -14.77 12.54 8.16
C LEU A 102 -16.25 12.63 8.52
N GLU A 103 -16.58 13.17 9.69
CA GLU A 103 -17.97 13.40 10.11
C GLU A 103 -18.69 14.38 9.19
N ALA A 104 -18.04 15.51 8.85
CA ALA A 104 -18.58 16.46 7.89
C ALA A 104 -18.78 15.84 6.50
N ALA A 105 -17.85 15.01 6.02
CA ALA A 105 -17.96 14.31 4.75
C ALA A 105 -19.09 13.27 4.74
N ARG A 106 -19.35 12.60 5.87
CA ARG A 106 -20.43 11.61 6.03
C ARG A 106 -21.81 12.26 6.06
N ASP A 107 -21.93 13.34 6.82
CA ASP A 107 -23.23 13.95 7.16
C ASP A 107 -23.58 15.14 6.25
N ASP A 108 -22.80 15.38 5.20
CA ASP A 108 -22.89 16.55 4.29
C ASP A 108 -22.89 17.88 5.09
N GLY A 109 -22.01 17.92 6.09
CA GLY A 109 -21.87 19.01 7.06
C GLY A 109 -20.66 19.91 6.80
N GLU A 110 -20.45 20.85 7.72
CA GLU A 110 -19.28 21.74 7.71
C GLU A 110 -18.32 21.37 8.84
N PHE A 111 -17.02 21.37 8.54
CA PHE A 111 -15.95 21.27 9.54
C PHE A 111 -15.24 22.63 9.68
N ASN A 112 -14.45 22.79 10.75
CA ASN A 112 -13.69 24.00 10.97
C ASN A 112 -12.45 24.08 10.04
N ALA A 113 -12.63 24.66 8.86
CA ALA A 113 -11.56 24.81 7.87
C ALA A 113 -10.37 25.65 8.36
N GLU A 114 -10.57 26.62 9.25
CA GLU A 114 -9.50 27.44 9.83
C GLU A 114 -8.62 26.59 10.77
N ARG A 115 -9.24 25.76 11.62
CA ARG A 115 -8.54 24.79 12.47
C ARG A 115 -7.75 23.80 11.63
N ALA A 116 -8.39 23.22 10.61
CA ALA A 116 -7.73 22.25 9.72
C ALA A 116 -6.50 22.85 9.03
N THR A 117 -6.63 24.06 8.48
CA THR A 117 -5.51 24.77 7.83
C THR A 117 -4.37 25.08 8.81
N THR A 118 -4.71 25.44 10.05
CA THR A 118 -3.73 25.73 11.11
C THR A 118 -2.94 24.47 11.47
N ILE A 119 -3.62 23.36 11.73
CA ILE A 119 -2.96 22.09 12.07
C ILE A 119 -2.13 21.57 10.90
N GLN A 120 -2.65 21.65 9.67
CA GLN A 120 -1.89 21.29 8.48
C GLN A 120 -0.61 22.12 8.35
N SER A 121 -0.68 23.43 8.57
CA SER A 121 0.50 24.31 8.53
C SER A 121 1.51 23.95 9.62
N ASN A 122 1.05 23.53 10.80
CA ASN A 122 1.92 23.08 11.88
C ASN A 122 2.62 21.76 11.55
N LEU A 123 1.91 20.81 10.91
CA LEU A 123 2.51 19.56 10.41
C LEU A 123 3.58 19.86 9.35
N GLU A 124 3.28 20.71 8.37
CA GLU A 124 4.22 21.13 7.32
C GLU A 124 5.45 21.86 7.90
N ALA A 125 5.26 22.72 8.91
CA ALA A 125 6.36 23.37 9.61
C ALA A 125 7.23 22.37 10.38
N MET A 126 6.60 21.37 11.00
CA MET A 126 7.33 20.30 11.68
C MET A 126 8.15 19.47 10.70
N LEU A 127 7.58 19.12 9.53
CA LEU A 127 8.26 18.48 8.41
C LEU A 127 9.47 19.30 7.93
N GLY A 128 9.31 20.61 7.75
CA GLY A 128 10.40 21.51 7.33
C GLY A 128 11.51 21.68 8.37
N ASN A 129 11.19 21.59 9.66
CA ASN A 129 12.15 21.76 10.76
C ASN A 129 13.11 20.56 10.96
N SER A 130 12.92 19.42 10.28
CA SER A 130 13.94 18.36 10.24
C SER A 130 15.15 18.69 9.36
N THR A 131 15.17 19.87 8.73
CA THR A 131 16.20 20.28 7.77
C THR A 131 17.26 21.23 8.34
N ASP A 132 17.44 21.30 9.65
CA ASP A 132 18.52 22.09 10.29
C ASP A 132 19.51 21.19 11.07
N ALA A 133 19.83 19.99 10.55
CA ALA A 133 20.98 19.22 11.05
C ALA A 133 21.59 18.17 10.09
N ASN A 134 21.39 18.22 8.76
CA ASN A 134 22.36 17.61 7.84
C ASN A 134 22.21 18.13 6.42
N ALA A 135 22.86 19.26 6.13
CA ALA A 135 23.20 19.61 4.75
C ALA A 135 24.33 18.68 4.27
N GLN A 136 23.99 17.42 3.99
CA GLN A 136 24.80 16.57 3.13
C GLN A 136 24.25 16.69 1.72
N THR A 137 24.98 17.47 0.94
CA THR A 137 25.06 17.38 -0.51
C THR A 137 25.08 15.92 -0.94
N VAL A 138 23.97 15.42 -1.46
CA VAL A 138 23.95 14.19 -2.25
C VAL A 138 24.49 14.56 -3.63
N GLU A 139 25.79 14.33 -3.82
CA GLU A 139 26.31 14.05 -5.16
C GLU A 139 25.67 12.76 -5.67
N PRO A 140 25.30 12.70 -6.96
CA PRO A 140 24.74 11.49 -7.54
C PRO A 140 25.89 10.52 -7.81
N ALA A 141 25.81 9.34 -7.21
CA ALA A 141 26.61 8.18 -7.57
C ALA A 141 25.78 6.94 -7.24
N ASP A 142 25.69 5.90 -8.05
CA ASP A 142 25.97 5.65 -9.46
C ASP A 142 25.20 4.36 -9.78
N THR A 143 24.71 4.29 -11.01
CA THR A 143 23.98 3.25 -11.75
C THR A 143 24.06 1.78 -11.33
N GLY A 144 22.89 1.12 -11.44
CA GLY A 144 22.73 -0.32 -11.71
C GLY A 144 21.36 -0.83 -11.25
N ASN A 145 20.28 -0.78 -12.03
CA ASN A 145 20.16 -1.44 -13.33
C ASN A 145 19.08 -0.75 -14.18
N GLY A 146 19.33 -0.57 -15.48
CA GLY A 146 18.31 -0.18 -16.46
C GLY A 146 17.31 -1.31 -16.71
N ALA A 147 16.59 -1.72 -15.67
CA ALA A 147 15.47 -2.60 -15.80
C ALA A 147 14.29 -1.75 -16.25
N ASN A 148 13.76 -2.01 -17.45
CA ASN A 148 12.56 -1.33 -17.93
C ASN A 148 11.29 -1.83 -17.19
N GLY A 149 11.43 -2.34 -15.96
CA GLY A 149 10.39 -3.04 -15.24
C GLY A 149 10.89 -4.11 -14.27
N TRP A 150 9.94 -4.80 -13.65
CA TRP A 150 10.12 -5.81 -12.61
C TRP A 150 9.18 -6.99 -12.82
N LEU A 151 9.66 -8.18 -12.47
CA LEU A 151 8.88 -9.40 -12.31
C LEU A 151 8.68 -9.63 -10.82
N ILE A 152 7.43 -9.75 -10.39
CA ILE A 152 7.05 -9.88 -8.99
C ILE A 152 6.23 -11.17 -8.86
N ASP A 153 6.79 -12.18 -8.19
CA ASP A 153 6.04 -13.37 -7.77
C ASP A 153 5.51 -13.13 -6.35
N PHE A 154 4.19 -13.03 -6.20
CA PHE A 154 3.52 -12.76 -4.93
C PHE A 154 2.62 -13.94 -4.54
N LYS A 155 2.97 -14.60 -3.43
CA LYS A 155 2.25 -15.77 -2.91
C LYS A 155 1.87 -15.55 -1.44
N PRO A 156 0.67 -15.01 -1.17
CA PRO A 156 0.17 -14.92 0.19
C PRO A 156 0.08 -16.27 0.89
N TYR A 157 0.20 -16.23 2.21
CA TYR A 157 -0.30 -17.30 3.06
C TYR A 157 -1.82 -17.18 3.23
N THR A 158 -2.46 -18.28 3.66
CA THR A 158 -3.92 -18.39 3.77
C THR A 158 -4.52 -17.33 4.68
N GLU A 159 -3.77 -16.88 5.69
CA GLU A 159 -4.23 -15.93 6.70
C GLU A 159 -4.13 -14.45 6.27
N LEU A 160 -3.53 -14.14 5.11
CA LEU A 160 -3.29 -12.76 4.66
C LEU A 160 -4.56 -11.89 4.70
N LEU A 161 -5.68 -12.42 4.22
CA LEU A 161 -6.95 -11.67 4.18
C LEU A 161 -7.50 -11.39 5.58
N LYS A 162 -7.14 -12.21 6.58
CA LYS A 162 -7.56 -12.06 7.97
C LYS A 162 -6.72 -11.03 8.72
N THR A 163 -5.56 -10.64 8.19
CA THR A 163 -4.71 -9.56 8.74
C THR A 163 -5.04 -8.18 8.14
N GLY A 164 -6.16 -8.08 7.41
CA GLY A 164 -6.65 -6.85 6.79
C GLY A 164 -5.88 -6.44 5.52
N ASN A 165 -5.05 -7.32 4.98
CA ASN A 165 -4.29 -7.10 3.76
C ASN A 165 -5.16 -7.43 2.52
N ASP A 166 -5.23 -6.50 1.57
CA ASP A 166 -5.94 -6.67 0.29
C ASP A 166 -4.94 -6.63 -0.88
N PRO A 167 -4.64 -7.78 -1.53
CA PRO A 167 -3.79 -7.85 -2.72
C PRO A 167 -4.18 -6.87 -3.83
N VAL A 168 -5.48 -6.58 -3.99
CA VAL A 168 -5.95 -5.67 -5.04
C VAL A 168 -5.47 -4.25 -4.80
N ARG A 169 -5.28 -3.85 -3.53
CA ARG A 169 -4.71 -2.55 -3.18
C ARG A 169 -3.27 -2.41 -3.65
N MET A 170 -2.42 -3.40 -3.35
CA MET A 170 -1.03 -3.42 -3.81
C MET A 170 -0.95 -3.34 -5.34
N PHE A 171 -1.83 -4.04 -6.04
CA PHE A 171 -1.85 -4.01 -7.51
C PHE A 171 -2.27 -2.64 -8.06
N ARG A 172 -3.15 -1.90 -7.38
CA ARG A 172 -3.50 -0.53 -7.76
C ARG A 172 -2.30 0.41 -7.59
N GLU A 173 -1.61 0.32 -6.46
CA GLU A 173 -0.42 1.12 -6.19
C GLU A 173 0.68 0.85 -7.23
N LEU A 174 0.93 -0.42 -7.56
CA LEU A 174 1.85 -0.79 -8.65
C LEU A 174 1.42 -0.23 -10.01
N ALA A 175 0.12 -0.23 -10.32
CA ALA A 175 -0.41 0.30 -11.57
C ALA A 175 -0.33 1.85 -11.67
N GLU A 176 -0.15 2.56 -10.55
CA GLU A 176 0.15 4.00 -10.54
C GLU A 176 1.61 4.28 -10.89
N LEU A 177 2.52 3.35 -10.57
CA LEU A 177 3.96 3.47 -10.86
C LEU A 177 4.32 3.11 -12.30
N GLY A 178 3.51 2.28 -12.99
CA GLY A 178 3.80 1.87 -14.36
C GLY A 178 2.72 0.98 -14.99
N GLU A 179 3.04 0.41 -16.16
CA GLU A 179 2.14 -0.55 -16.83
C GLU A 179 2.24 -1.91 -16.13
N LEU A 180 1.15 -2.32 -15.49
CA LEU A 180 1.06 -3.57 -14.74
C LEU A 180 0.30 -4.65 -15.53
N GLN A 181 0.93 -5.80 -15.73
CA GLN A 181 0.27 -7.04 -16.16
C GLN A 181 0.16 -7.99 -14.98
N VAL A 182 -0.99 -8.64 -14.84
CA VAL A 182 -1.32 -9.53 -13.71
C VAL A 182 -1.73 -10.89 -14.25
N GLU A 183 -1.01 -11.93 -13.85
CA GLU A 183 -1.36 -13.33 -14.09
C GLU A 183 -1.68 -14.00 -12.75
N VAL A 184 -2.83 -14.67 -12.66
CA VAL A 184 -3.24 -15.40 -11.46
C VAL A 184 -2.92 -16.88 -11.59
N ALA A 185 -2.29 -17.44 -10.57
CA ALA A 185 -2.07 -18.86 -10.42
C ALA A 185 -3.06 -19.45 -9.41
N THR A 186 -3.70 -20.55 -9.80
CA THR A 186 -4.83 -21.19 -9.09
C THR A 186 -4.51 -22.62 -8.66
N ASP A 187 -3.23 -22.99 -8.72
CA ASP A 187 -2.69 -24.31 -8.40
C ASP A 187 -2.84 -24.70 -6.92
N ALA A 188 -2.93 -23.72 -6.02
CA ALA A 188 -3.14 -23.92 -4.60
C ALA A 188 -4.63 -23.94 -4.18
N LEU A 189 -5.57 -23.82 -5.12
CA LEU A 189 -7.00 -23.87 -4.79
C LEU A 189 -7.39 -25.27 -4.25
N PRO A 190 -7.99 -25.35 -3.05
CA PRO A 190 -8.53 -26.60 -2.57
C PRO A 190 -9.74 -27.04 -3.41
N VAL A 191 -10.12 -28.31 -3.27
CA VAL A 191 -11.39 -28.79 -3.81
C VAL A 191 -12.54 -28.03 -3.16
N PHE A 192 -13.64 -27.86 -3.89
CA PHE A 192 -14.77 -27.02 -3.43
C PHE A 192 -15.33 -27.40 -2.05
N GLU A 193 -15.23 -28.67 -1.65
CA GLU A 193 -15.68 -29.14 -0.34
C GLU A 193 -14.83 -28.61 0.83
N ASP A 194 -13.54 -28.34 0.59
CA ASP A 194 -12.57 -27.84 1.56
C ASP A 194 -12.24 -26.35 1.35
N PHE A 195 -12.99 -25.66 0.48
CA PHE A 195 -12.75 -24.25 0.15
C PHE A 195 -13.31 -23.33 1.24
N ASP A 196 -12.43 -22.56 1.88
CA ASP A 196 -12.79 -21.49 2.80
C ASP A 196 -12.69 -20.13 2.08
N PRO A 197 -13.79 -19.38 1.92
CA PRO A 197 -13.75 -18.04 1.31
C PRO A 197 -13.00 -16.98 2.13
N GLU A 198 -12.69 -17.24 3.41
CA GLU A 198 -11.90 -16.35 4.26
C GLU A 198 -10.38 -16.56 4.11
N GLU A 199 -9.95 -17.61 3.39
CA GLU A 199 -8.54 -17.93 3.17
C GLU A 199 -8.03 -17.48 1.79
N CYS A 200 -6.79 -16.99 1.73
CA CYS A 200 -6.13 -16.67 0.47
C CYS A 200 -5.48 -17.91 -0.13
N HIS A 201 -6.06 -18.43 -1.21
CA HIS A 201 -5.50 -19.56 -1.98
C HIS A 201 -4.95 -19.16 -3.36
N LEU A 202 -5.01 -17.87 -3.69
CA LEU A 202 -4.55 -17.34 -4.96
C LEU A 202 -3.11 -16.85 -4.82
N SER A 203 -2.35 -17.00 -5.89
CA SER A 203 -1.06 -16.33 -6.04
C SER A 203 -0.99 -15.62 -7.37
N TRP A 204 -0.06 -14.68 -7.50
CA TRP A 204 0.05 -13.85 -8.69
C TRP A 204 1.48 -13.73 -9.17
N LYS A 205 1.60 -13.61 -10.48
CA LYS A 205 2.79 -13.12 -11.16
C LYS A 205 2.45 -11.78 -11.76
N LEU A 206 3.20 -10.77 -11.35
CA LEU A 206 3.02 -9.40 -11.79
C LEU A 206 4.22 -8.99 -12.64
N THR A 207 3.95 -8.37 -13.78
CA THR A 207 4.97 -7.76 -14.62
C THR A 207 4.71 -6.28 -14.64
N LEU A 208 5.56 -5.51 -13.97
CA LEU A 208 5.49 -4.05 -13.94
C LEU A 208 6.50 -3.49 -14.93
N THR A 209 6.07 -2.66 -15.87
CA THR A 209 6.95 -1.98 -16.84
C THR A 209 6.95 -0.48 -16.54
N GLY A 210 8.12 0.08 -16.26
CA GLY A 210 8.25 1.49 -15.88
C GLY A 210 9.62 1.82 -15.29
N ASP A 211 9.87 3.11 -15.10
CA ASP A 211 11.05 3.62 -14.37
C ASP A 211 10.72 3.63 -12.88
N VAL A 212 10.73 2.44 -12.29
CA VAL A 212 10.34 2.20 -10.89
C VAL A 212 11.55 1.70 -10.13
N SER A 213 11.87 2.33 -9.00
CA SER A 213 12.99 1.91 -8.17
C SER A 213 12.63 0.68 -7.33
N ARG A 214 13.63 -0.03 -6.80
CA ARG A 214 13.39 -1.20 -5.96
C ARG A 214 12.73 -0.81 -4.63
N GLU A 215 13.15 0.32 -4.08
CA GLU A 215 12.68 0.87 -2.81
C GLU A 215 11.16 1.15 -2.86
N GLN A 216 10.67 1.68 -3.99
CA GLN A 216 9.23 1.90 -4.20
C GLN A 216 8.42 0.60 -4.20
N LEU A 217 9.01 -0.52 -4.64
CA LEU A 217 8.34 -1.82 -4.59
C LEU A 217 8.37 -2.41 -3.19
N ASP A 218 9.51 -2.30 -2.50
CA ASP A 218 9.64 -2.81 -1.14
C ASP A 218 8.65 -2.10 -0.21
N GLU A 219 8.40 -0.80 -0.38
CA GLU A 219 7.38 -0.02 0.36
C GLU A 219 5.95 -0.56 0.16
N ILE A 220 5.58 -0.93 -1.07
CA ILE A 220 4.24 -1.48 -1.39
C ILE A 220 4.03 -2.83 -0.70
N PHE A 221 5.08 -3.65 -0.61
CA PHE A 221 4.99 -5.03 -0.11
C PHE A 221 5.45 -5.20 1.34
N GLU A 222 5.89 -4.14 2.01
CA GLU A 222 6.35 -4.18 3.40
C GLU A 222 5.29 -4.76 4.35
N TRP A 223 4.01 -4.46 4.09
CA TRP A 223 2.85 -4.85 4.90
C TRP A 223 2.50 -6.33 4.84
N VAL A 224 3.11 -7.06 3.91
CA VAL A 224 2.92 -8.49 3.73
C VAL A 224 4.17 -9.29 4.10
N ASP A 225 5.20 -8.63 4.65
CA ASP A 225 6.38 -9.32 5.15
C ASP A 225 6.00 -10.27 6.31
N GLY A 226 6.40 -11.53 6.20
CA GLY A 226 6.01 -12.61 7.11
C GLY A 226 4.64 -13.25 6.82
N ASP A 227 3.79 -12.64 6.00
CA ASP A 227 2.47 -13.16 5.59
C ASP A 227 2.45 -13.67 4.13
N CYS A 228 3.59 -13.65 3.44
CA CYS A 228 3.71 -14.15 2.07
C CYS A 228 5.11 -14.68 1.73
N ASP A 229 5.19 -15.47 0.65
CA ASP A 229 6.42 -15.65 -0.12
C ASP A 229 6.44 -14.61 -1.25
N LEU A 230 7.43 -13.71 -1.23
CA LEU A 230 7.60 -12.64 -2.21
C LEU A 230 8.97 -12.73 -2.91
N SER A 231 8.97 -12.66 -4.24
CA SER A 231 10.18 -12.51 -5.05
C SER A 231 10.03 -11.33 -6.00
N ILE A 232 11.06 -10.47 -6.07
CA ILE A 232 11.10 -9.29 -6.94
C ILE A 232 12.41 -9.32 -7.73
N GLU A 233 12.32 -9.50 -9.04
CA GLU A 233 13.45 -9.60 -9.96
C GLU A 233 13.38 -8.52 -11.06
N PRO A 234 14.50 -7.90 -11.46
CA PRO A 234 14.51 -6.89 -12.51
C PRO A 234 14.19 -7.51 -13.88
N LEU A 235 13.41 -6.79 -14.69
CA LEU A 235 13.11 -7.17 -16.07
C LEU A 235 14.33 -6.88 -16.96
N THR A 236 15.28 -7.81 -17.02
CA THR A 236 16.41 -7.73 -17.95
C THR A 236 15.92 -7.98 -19.37
N GLY A 237 16.29 -7.09 -20.31
CA GLY A 237 15.83 -7.06 -21.71
C GLY A 237 16.20 -8.24 -22.61
N GLU A 238 16.29 -9.47 -22.10
CA GLU A 238 16.36 -10.69 -22.89
C GLU A 238 15.36 -11.71 -22.37
N GLN A 239 14.16 -11.72 -22.95
CA GLN A 239 13.63 -12.90 -23.63
C GLN A 239 12.38 -12.55 -24.44
N ASN A 240 12.61 -12.29 -25.72
CA ASN A 240 11.67 -12.57 -26.78
C ASN A 240 12.37 -13.59 -27.69
N ASP A 241 12.14 -14.90 -27.50
CA ASP A 241 11.81 -15.81 -28.60
C ASP A 241 11.48 -17.25 -28.11
N VAL A 242 10.25 -17.67 -28.44
CA VAL A 242 9.84 -18.98 -28.97
C VAL A 242 10.25 -20.25 -28.19
N ALA A 243 9.23 -20.85 -27.56
CA ALA A 243 9.01 -22.29 -27.64
C ALA A 243 7.60 -22.56 -28.21
N GLU A 244 7.45 -22.35 -29.53
CA GLU A 244 6.50 -23.15 -30.31
C GLU A 244 6.94 -24.62 -30.21
N THR A 245 6.41 -25.35 -29.24
CA THR A 245 6.30 -26.81 -29.38
C THR A 245 5.01 -27.12 -30.09
N THR A 246 5.04 -26.97 -31.41
CA THR A 246 4.11 -27.61 -32.33
C THR A 246 4.27 -29.13 -32.17
N PRO A 247 3.24 -29.90 -31.79
CA PRO A 247 3.34 -31.35 -31.91
C PRO A 247 3.23 -31.70 -33.39
N SER A 248 4.37 -32.05 -34.00
CA SER A 248 4.40 -32.73 -35.29
C SER A 248 3.79 -34.12 -35.13
N VAL A 249 2.52 -34.27 -35.48
CA VAL A 249 1.89 -35.58 -35.67
C VAL A 249 2.30 -36.08 -37.06
N SER A 250 3.31 -36.94 -37.08
CA SER A 250 3.67 -37.75 -38.24
C SER A 250 2.67 -38.89 -38.38
N VAL A 251 1.68 -38.73 -39.25
CA VAL A 251 0.82 -39.84 -39.69
C VAL A 251 1.66 -40.71 -40.65
N GLN A 252 2.18 -41.83 -40.13
CA GLN A 252 2.61 -42.94 -40.98
C GLN A 252 1.38 -43.77 -41.33
N GLU A 253 0.84 -43.55 -42.53
CA GLU A 253 -0.03 -44.52 -43.19
C GLU A 253 0.80 -45.78 -43.49
N ASN A 254 0.72 -46.79 -42.62
CA ASN A 254 1.22 -48.11 -42.95
C ASN A 254 0.11 -48.88 -43.69
N SER A 255 0.25 -48.89 -45.01
CA SER A 255 -0.38 -49.87 -45.89
C SER A 255 -0.06 -51.28 -45.40
N THR A 256 -1.09 -52.06 -45.10
CA THR A 256 -0.98 -53.53 -45.07
C THR A 256 -2.20 -54.07 -45.79
N ASP A 257 -2.01 -54.28 -47.08
CA ASP A 257 -2.80 -55.15 -47.92
C ASP A 257 -2.12 -56.52 -47.88
N ALA A 258 -2.78 -57.51 -47.26
CA ALA A 258 -2.57 -58.94 -47.40
C ALA A 258 -3.74 -59.72 -46.77
#